data_AF-A0AAV4E1J2-F1
#
_entry.id   AF-A0AAV4E1J2-F1
#
_cell.length_a   1.000
_cell.length_b   1.000
_cell.length_c   1.000
_cell.angle_alpha   90.00
_cell.angle_beta   90.00
_cell.angle_gamma   90.00
#
_symmetry.space_group_name_H-M   'P 1'
#
loop_
_entity.id
_entity.type
_entity.pdbx_description
1 polymer ?
#
loop_
_entity_poly.entity_id
_entity_poly.type
_entity_poly.pdbx_seq_one_letter_code
_entity_poly.pdbx_strand_id
1 'polypeptide(L)'
;MLYFPILFQVEEEKILKHCPTRWLSLEKVGNRTLLQLPALKSYFASHEDVEKHGKVKSIHERLQDPMTELVLRFMKYILPIINNFNTVFQADETKIGCLLPEMDRLLRKFLIKFVQMRHVKAADELRNLNFHNKDLQHGNDMIAIGLDTRENLQDLDVDPGTEKKSFQGVRGFYEAVVDKMPRKFPFDDPTLPHLSVLDPSKTETLTYSSIVHLAATFCPTLEAEDIKEEWEDLQLLPANA
;
A
#
# COMPACT_ATOMS: atom_id res chain seq x y z
N MET A 1 -20.61 4.57 -26.79
CA MET A 1 -19.37 3.99 -26.21
C MET A 1 -19.06 2.57 -26.70
N LEU A 2 -19.93 1.92 -27.50
CA LEU A 2 -19.71 0.55 -28.03
C LEU A 2 -18.66 0.44 -29.16
N TYR A 3 -18.15 1.56 -29.71
CA TYR A 3 -17.27 1.52 -30.88
C TYR A 3 -15.77 1.50 -30.57
N PHE A 4 -15.34 1.92 -29.38
CA PHE A 4 -13.91 2.05 -29.06
C PHE A 4 -13.15 0.71 -29.02
N PRO A 5 -13.63 -0.33 -28.31
CA PRO A 5 -12.92 -1.62 -28.26
C PRO A 5 -12.80 -2.28 -29.63
N ILE A 6 -13.86 -2.16 -30.44
CA ILE A 6 -13.93 -2.71 -31.81
C ILE A 6 -12.97 -1.96 -32.76
N LEU A 7 -12.94 -0.62 -32.71
CA LEU A 7 -12.10 0.20 -33.57
C LEU A 7 -10.60 0.06 -33.27
N PHE A 8 -10.24 -0.18 -32.00
CA PHE A 8 -8.85 -0.24 -31.57
C PHE A 8 -8.36 -1.64 -31.17
N GLN A 9 -9.16 -2.68 -31.47
CA GLN A 9 -8.84 -4.09 -31.21
C GLN A 9 -8.40 -4.36 -29.75
N VAL A 10 -9.12 -3.76 -28.81
CA VAL A 10 -8.88 -3.98 -27.37
C VAL A 10 -10.05 -4.77 -26.80
N GLU A 11 -9.76 -5.64 -25.84
CA GLU A 11 -10.79 -6.37 -25.08
C GLU A 11 -11.83 -5.40 -24.50
N GLU A 12 -13.12 -5.75 -24.57
CA GLU A 12 -14.22 -4.89 -24.11
C GLU A 12 -14.16 -4.69 -22.59
N GLU A 13 -13.45 -3.63 -22.20
CA GLU A 13 -13.21 -3.33 -20.81
C GLU A 13 -13.58 -1.89 -20.53
N LYS A 14 -14.50 -1.71 -19.59
CA LYS A 14 -15.02 -0.39 -19.23
C LYS A 14 -13.90 0.46 -18.64
N ILE A 15 -13.70 1.67 -19.18
CA ILE A 15 -12.87 2.70 -18.54
C ILE A 15 -13.43 2.93 -17.13
N LEU A 16 -12.59 2.66 -16.13
CA LEU A 16 -12.98 2.78 -14.74
C LEU A 16 -12.80 4.22 -14.28
N LYS A 17 -13.83 4.78 -13.63
CA LYS A 17 -13.71 6.05 -12.93
C LYS A 17 -13.08 5.80 -11.56
N HIS A 18 -12.00 6.50 -11.24
CA HIS A 18 -11.49 6.51 -9.88
C HIS A 18 -12.53 7.12 -8.93
N CYS A 19 -12.79 6.42 -7.84
CA CYS A 19 -13.66 6.90 -6.77
C CYS A 19 -12.79 7.21 -5.55
N PRO A 20 -12.66 8.48 -5.13
CA PRO A 20 -11.81 8.87 -4.00
C PRO A 20 -12.15 8.15 -2.69
N THR A 21 -13.43 7.83 -2.47
CA THR A 21 -13.91 7.09 -1.28
C THR A 21 -13.75 5.58 -1.41
N ARG A 22 -13.47 5.07 -2.62
CA ARG A 22 -13.15 3.66 -2.88
C ARG A 22 -11.71 3.55 -3.34
N TRP A 23 -10.80 3.91 -2.44
CA TRP A 23 -9.34 3.85 -2.56
C TRP A 23 -8.77 2.61 -3.27
N LEU A 24 -9.33 1.39 -3.06
CA LEU A 24 -8.94 0.18 -3.80
C LEU A 24 -9.14 0.27 -5.33
N SER A 25 -9.99 1.19 -5.79
CA SER A 25 -10.24 1.40 -7.22
C SER A 25 -9.03 1.95 -7.96
N LEU A 26 -8.09 2.62 -7.27
CA LEU A 26 -6.96 3.28 -7.93
C LEU A 26 -6.05 2.28 -8.66
N GLU A 27 -5.76 1.12 -8.05
CA GLU A 27 -4.98 0.06 -8.69
C GLU A 27 -5.69 -0.45 -9.95
N LYS A 28 -6.99 -0.76 -9.84
CA LYS A 28 -7.79 -1.25 -10.97
C LYS A 28 -7.85 -0.24 -12.11
N VAL A 29 -8.03 1.03 -11.78
CA VAL A 29 -8.04 2.13 -12.76
C VAL A 29 -6.68 2.26 -13.43
N GLY A 30 -5.59 2.32 -12.65
CA GLY A 30 -4.23 2.43 -13.18
C GLY A 30 -3.87 1.27 -14.11
N ASN A 31 -4.17 0.03 -13.69
CA ASN A 31 -3.95 -1.17 -14.49
C ASN A 31 -4.75 -1.14 -15.80
N ARG A 32 -6.01 -0.70 -15.74
CA ARG A 32 -6.87 -0.57 -16.93
C ARG A 32 -6.37 0.51 -17.88
N THR A 33 -5.98 1.67 -17.34
CA THR A 33 -5.43 2.77 -18.13
C THR A 33 -4.14 2.35 -18.81
N LEU A 34 -3.25 1.63 -18.12
CA LEU A 34 -2.02 1.09 -18.70
C LEU A 34 -2.31 0.07 -19.82
N LEU A 35 -3.24 -0.87 -19.59
CA LEU A 35 -3.65 -1.85 -20.61
C LEU A 35 -4.19 -1.19 -21.87
N GLN A 36 -5.00 -0.14 -21.72
CA GLN A 36 -5.66 0.55 -22.82
C GLN A 36 -4.84 1.72 -23.38
N LEU A 37 -3.63 1.95 -22.87
CA LEU A 37 -2.81 3.10 -23.22
C LEU A 37 -2.57 3.25 -24.74
N PRO A 38 -2.24 2.18 -25.51
CA PRO A 38 -2.08 2.30 -26.96
C PRO A 38 -3.36 2.77 -27.67
N ALA A 39 -4.51 2.23 -27.29
CA ALA A 39 -5.80 2.62 -27.87
C ALA A 39 -6.20 4.05 -27.47
N LEU A 40 -5.93 4.45 -26.23
CA LEU A 40 -6.16 5.82 -25.78
C LEU A 40 -5.27 6.80 -26.54
N LYS A 41 -3.98 6.50 -26.73
CA LYS A 41 -3.06 7.28 -27.58
C LYS A 41 -3.63 7.46 -28.99
N SER A 42 -4.05 6.38 -29.64
CA SER A 42 -4.62 6.40 -31.00
C SER A 42 -5.93 7.17 -31.10
N TYR A 43 -6.84 7.01 -30.12
CA TYR A 43 -8.12 7.70 -30.10
C TYR A 43 -7.97 9.21 -29.93
N PHE A 44 -7.14 9.66 -29.00
CA PHE A 44 -6.93 11.09 -28.80
C PHE A 44 -6.11 11.72 -29.94
N ALA A 45 -5.25 10.94 -30.63
CA ALA A 45 -4.56 11.38 -31.83
C ALA A 45 -5.51 11.58 -33.03
N SER A 46 -6.57 10.78 -33.15
CA SER A 46 -7.52 10.87 -34.27
C SER A 46 -8.71 11.81 -34.01
N HIS A 47 -8.77 12.44 -32.84
CA HIS A 47 -9.87 13.33 -32.48
C HIS A 47 -9.73 14.70 -33.17
N GLU A 48 -10.83 15.22 -33.72
CA GLU A 48 -10.87 16.50 -34.46
C GLU A 48 -10.41 17.75 -33.67
N ASP A 49 -10.35 17.63 -32.33
CA ASP A 49 -9.99 18.70 -31.42
C ASP A 49 -8.55 18.57 -30.89
N VAL A 50 -7.76 17.60 -31.39
CA VAL A 50 -6.38 17.37 -30.93
C VAL A 50 -5.48 18.58 -31.15
N GLU A 51 -5.71 19.34 -32.22
CA GLU A 51 -4.96 20.57 -32.53
C GLU A 51 -5.53 21.81 -31.83
N LYS A 52 -6.76 21.74 -31.32
CA LYS A 52 -7.42 22.88 -30.68
C LYS A 52 -6.97 22.99 -29.23
N HIS A 53 -6.71 24.20 -28.76
CA HIS A 53 -6.47 24.43 -27.35
C HIS A 53 -7.67 23.97 -26.53
N GLY A 54 -7.45 23.02 -25.61
CA GLY A 54 -8.51 22.44 -24.82
C GLY A 54 -8.11 21.11 -24.19
N LYS A 55 -9.10 20.45 -23.58
CA LYS A 55 -8.89 19.20 -22.82
C LYS A 55 -8.38 18.04 -23.69
N VAL A 56 -8.85 17.94 -24.94
CA VAL A 56 -8.46 16.86 -25.87
C VAL A 56 -6.96 16.93 -26.14
N LYS A 57 -6.45 18.09 -26.54
CA LYS A 57 -5.01 18.34 -26.71
C LYS A 57 -4.20 18.03 -25.46
N SER A 58 -4.62 18.56 -24.29
CA SER A 58 -3.90 18.31 -23.04
C SER A 58 -3.88 16.83 -22.63
N ILE A 59 -4.95 16.07 -22.90
CA ILE A 59 -4.98 14.62 -22.65
C ILE A 59 -4.06 13.91 -23.63
N HIS A 60 -4.12 14.25 -24.92
CA HIS A 60 -3.24 13.70 -25.95
C HIS A 60 -1.76 13.89 -25.57
N GLU A 61 -1.35 15.12 -25.26
CA GLU A 61 0.03 15.44 -24.85
C GLU A 61 0.47 14.62 -23.63
N ARG A 62 -0.38 14.49 -22.60
CA ARG A 62 -0.06 13.69 -21.40
C ARG A 62 0.01 12.20 -21.68
N LEU A 63 -0.84 11.67 -22.56
CA LEU A 63 -0.80 10.26 -22.92
C LEU A 63 0.44 9.93 -23.76
N GLN A 64 0.93 10.88 -24.56
CA GLN A 64 2.15 10.72 -25.36
C GLN A 64 3.43 10.87 -24.54
N ASP A 65 3.38 11.60 -23.41
CA ASP A 65 4.51 11.71 -22.48
C ASP A 65 4.95 10.32 -21.99
N PRO A 66 6.18 9.87 -22.31
CA PRO A 66 6.70 8.59 -21.83
C PRO A 66 6.69 8.45 -20.30
N MET A 67 6.80 9.57 -19.58
CA MET A 67 6.77 9.59 -18.13
C MET A 67 5.42 9.18 -17.55
N THR A 68 4.32 9.41 -18.28
CA THR A 68 2.99 8.95 -17.86
C THR A 68 2.93 7.43 -17.79
N GLU A 69 3.48 6.76 -18.80
CA GLU A 69 3.54 5.29 -18.82
C GLU A 69 4.41 4.75 -17.69
N LEU A 70 5.58 5.34 -17.49
CA LEU A 70 6.49 4.98 -16.40
C LEU A 70 5.81 5.08 -15.03
N VAL A 71 5.08 6.17 -14.78
CA VAL A 71 4.34 6.37 -13.52
C VAL A 71 3.22 5.34 -13.38
N LEU A 72 2.48 5.03 -14.44
CA LEU A 72 1.42 4.01 -14.39
C LEU A 72 1.98 2.62 -14.07
N ARG A 73 3.13 2.25 -14.64
CA ARG A 73 3.84 1.00 -14.36
C ARG A 73 4.32 0.94 -12.91
N PHE A 74 4.88 2.04 -12.39
CA PHE A 74 5.28 2.14 -10.99
C PHE A 74 4.07 2.00 -10.04
N MET A 75 2.95 2.65 -10.36
CA MET A 75 1.72 2.55 -9.58
C MET A 75 1.17 1.12 -9.57
N LYS A 76 1.17 0.43 -10.72
CA LYS A 76 0.82 -0.99 -10.82
C LYS A 76 1.70 -1.87 -9.94
N TYR A 77 2.98 -1.55 -9.81
CA TYR A 77 3.89 -2.26 -8.92
C TYR A 77 3.60 -2.02 -7.43
N ILE A 78 3.37 -0.77 -7.03
CA ILE A 78 3.39 -0.40 -5.61
C ILE A 78 2.02 -0.46 -4.91
N LEU A 79 0.94 -0.16 -5.62
CA LEU A 79 -0.42 -0.14 -5.06
C LEU A 79 -0.91 -1.48 -4.49
N PRO A 80 -0.54 -2.66 -5.06
CA PRO A 80 -0.92 -3.95 -4.47
C PRO A 80 -0.48 -4.10 -3.01
N ILE A 81 0.64 -3.49 -2.60
CA ILE A 81 1.11 -3.57 -1.21
C ILE A 81 0.11 -2.92 -0.26
N ILE A 82 -0.42 -1.74 -0.62
CA ILE A 82 -1.40 -1.00 0.18
C ILE A 82 -2.74 -1.73 0.13
N ASN A 83 -3.16 -2.16 -1.06
CA ASN A 83 -4.44 -2.84 -1.23
C ASN A 83 -4.51 -4.15 -0.45
N ASN A 84 -3.42 -4.93 -0.43
CA ASN A 84 -3.34 -6.15 0.37
C ASN A 84 -3.51 -5.89 1.87
N PHE A 85 -2.94 -4.81 2.40
CA PHE A 85 -3.17 -4.42 3.80
C PHE A 85 -4.64 -4.05 4.03
N ASN A 86 -5.22 -3.26 3.13
CA ASN A 86 -6.60 -2.83 3.24
C ASN A 86 -7.60 -3.99 3.17
N THR A 87 -7.32 -4.99 2.33
CA THR A 87 -8.20 -6.16 2.19
C THR A 87 -8.20 -7.05 3.43
N VAL A 88 -7.13 -7.06 4.23
CA VAL A 88 -7.11 -7.78 5.52
C VAL A 88 -8.19 -7.21 6.45
N PHE A 89 -8.31 -5.89 6.52
CA PHE A 89 -9.29 -5.21 7.40
C PHE A 89 -10.63 -4.92 6.72
N GLN A 90 -10.86 -5.49 5.53
CA GLN A 90 -12.17 -5.51 4.86
C GLN A 90 -12.78 -6.92 4.84
N ALA A 91 -12.15 -7.88 5.51
CA ALA A 91 -12.73 -9.21 5.70
C ALA A 91 -14.01 -9.12 6.55
N ASP A 92 -14.95 -10.04 6.33
CA ASP A 92 -16.19 -10.11 7.11
C ASP A 92 -15.92 -10.49 8.58
N GLU A 93 -14.84 -11.23 8.83
CA GLU A 93 -14.38 -11.61 10.16
C GLU A 93 -13.55 -10.51 10.82
N THR A 94 -13.58 -10.46 12.17
CA THR A 94 -12.82 -9.47 12.93
C THR A 94 -11.32 -9.79 12.88
N LYS A 95 -10.53 -8.86 12.35
CA LYS A 95 -9.06 -8.95 12.26
C LYS A 95 -8.30 -8.01 13.19
N ILE A 96 -8.96 -7.44 14.20
CA ILE A 96 -8.35 -6.42 15.05
C ILE A 96 -7.11 -6.93 15.82
N GLY A 97 -7.10 -8.23 16.20
CA GLY A 97 -5.98 -8.81 16.94
C GLY A 97 -4.66 -8.88 16.18
N CYS A 98 -4.70 -8.79 14.84
CA CYS A 98 -3.49 -8.68 14.01
C CYS A 98 -3.22 -7.26 13.51
N LEU A 99 -3.94 -6.23 13.99
CA LEU A 99 -3.77 -4.85 13.50
C LEU A 99 -2.35 -4.32 13.70
N LEU A 100 -1.81 -4.38 14.92
CA LEU A 100 -0.47 -3.92 15.22
C LEU A 100 0.63 -4.60 14.39
N PRO A 101 0.71 -5.95 14.32
CA PRO A 101 1.72 -6.60 13.49
C PRO A 101 1.53 -6.33 12.00
N GLU A 102 0.30 -6.16 11.50
CA GLU A 102 0.06 -5.81 10.09
C GLU A 102 0.47 -4.38 9.75
N MET A 103 0.28 -3.42 10.65
CA MET A 103 0.77 -2.05 10.48
C MET A 103 2.30 -1.99 10.46
N ASP A 104 2.97 -2.69 11.39
CA ASP A 104 4.44 -2.80 11.40
C ASP A 104 4.96 -3.49 10.12
N ARG A 105 4.30 -4.57 9.70
CA ARG A 105 4.62 -5.28 8.47
C ARG A 105 4.50 -4.37 7.24
N LEU A 106 3.45 -3.56 7.16
CA LEU A 106 3.27 -2.60 6.06
C LEU A 106 4.39 -1.55 6.06
N LEU A 107 4.71 -0.98 7.23
CA LEU A 107 5.80 -0.01 7.38
C LEU A 107 7.14 -0.60 6.92
N ARG A 108 7.48 -1.82 7.38
CA ARG A 108 8.69 -2.55 6.91
C ARG A 108 8.69 -2.74 5.41
N LYS A 109 7.57 -3.21 4.83
CA LYS A 109 7.45 -3.47 3.38
C LYS A 109 7.73 -2.23 2.55
N PHE A 110 7.38 -1.04 3.04
CA PHE A 110 7.67 0.22 2.38
C PHE A 110 9.12 0.68 2.59
N LEU A 111 9.62 0.63 3.82
CA LEU A 111 11.00 1.01 4.14
C LEU A 111 12.01 0.24 3.29
N ILE A 112 11.89 -1.09 3.19
CA ILE A 112 12.83 -1.92 2.42
C ILE A 112 12.84 -1.63 0.91
N LYS A 113 11.90 -0.84 0.37
CA LYS A 113 11.89 -0.47 -1.06
C LYS A 113 12.93 0.58 -1.40
N PHE A 114 13.33 1.40 -0.43
CA PHE A 114 14.23 2.52 -0.66
C PHE A 114 15.26 2.74 0.44
N VAL A 115 15.14 2.07 1.60
CA VAL A 115 16.11 2.07 2.70
C VAL A 115 16.85 0.75 2.74
N GLN A 116 18.16 0.82 2.95
CA GLN A 116 19.02 -0.35 3.01
C GLN A 116 18.61 -1.29 4.15
N MET A 117 18.46 -2.57 3.83
CA MET A 117 18.00 -3.62 4.75
C MET A 117 18.77 -3.66 6.09
N ARG A 118 20.08 -3.37 6.08
CA ARG A 118 20.92 -3.33 7.29
C ARG A 118 20.39 -2.34 8.33
N HIS A 119 19.89 -1.18 7.89
CA HIS A 119 19.36 -0.15 8.78
C HIS A 119 17.95 -0.49 9.24
N VAL A 120 17.13 -1.12 8.39
CA VAL A 120 15.78 -1.57 8.76
C VAL A 120 15.83 -2.71 9.80
N LYS A 121 16.81 -3.61 9.72
CA LYS A 121 17.00 -4.70 10.67
C LYS A 121 17.61 -4.25 12.01
N ALA A 122 18.50 -3.27 11.98
CA ALA A 122 19.18 -2.76 13.17
C ALA A 122 18.33 -1.77 13.99
N ALA A 123 17.22 -1.28 13.44
CA ALA A 123 16.34 -0.36 14.14
C ALA A 123 15.49 -1.09 15.19
N ASP A 124 15.65 -0.73 16.46
CA ASP A 124 14.78 -1.17 17.55
C ASP A 124 13.33 -0.75 17.29
N GLU A 125 13.17 0.49 16.82
CA GLU A 125 11.90 1.09 16.47
C GLU A 125 11.97 1.74 15.08
N LEU A 126 11.25 1.15 14.12
CA LEU A 126 11.23 1.64 12.74
C LEU A 126 10.70 3.06 12.59
N ARG A 127 9.83 3.47 13.51
CA ARG A 127 9.21 4.79 13.52
C ARG A 127 10.24 5.91 13.73
N ASN A 128 11.36 5.59 14.39
CA ASN A 128 12.45 6.52 14.69
C ASN A 128 13.59 6.45 13.65
N LEU A 129 13.48 5.57 12.65
CA LEU A 129 14.49 5.45 11.61
C LEU A 129 14.53 6.75 10.78
N ASN A 130 15.69 7.41 10.71
CA ASN A 130 15.86 8.61 9.89
C ASN A 130 15.98 8.26 8.39
N PHE A 131 14.89 7.74 7.82
CA PHE A 131 14.85 7.32 6.42
C PHE A 131 15.01 8.46 5.42
N HIS A 132 14.94 9.72 5.85
CA HIS A 132 15.24 10.90 5.02
C HIS A 132 16.74 11.06 4.75
N ASN A 133 17.60 10.49 5.60
CA ASN A 133 19.04 10.47 5.37
C ASN A 133 19.38 9.61 4.14
N LYS A 134 19.91 10.25 3.09
CA LYS A 134 20.28 9.61 1.83
C LYS A 134 21.35 8.53 1.97
N ASP A 135 22.20 8.60 2.98
CA ASP A 135 23.22 7.57 3.24
C ASP A 135 22.61 6.23 3.68
N LEU A 136 21.43 6.28 4.29
CA LEU A 136 20.67 5.09 4.68
C LEU A 136 19.87 4.51 3.52
N GLN A 137 19.61 5.31 2.48
CA GLN A 137 18.81 4.93 1.32
C GLN A 137 19.60 4.12 0.29
N HIS A 138 18.87 3.43 -0.57
CA HIS A 138 19.43 2.79 -1.76
C HIS A 138 19.80 3.81 -2.84
N GLY A 139 20.83 3.48 -3.62
CA GLY A 139 21.11 4.12 -4.90
C GLY A 139 19.96 3.89 -5.91
N ASN A 140 19.94 4.65 -7.00
CA ASN A 140 18.88 4.56 -8.02
C ASN A 140 18.79 3.15 -8.64
N ASP A 141 19.93 2.50 -8.78
CA ASP A 141 20.10 1.13 -9.24
C ASP A 141 19.37 0.11 -8.35
N MET A 142 19.32 0.35 -7.03
CA MET A 142 18.79 -0.60 -6.06
C MET A 142 17.40 -0.25 -5.49
N ILE A 143 16.89 0.98 -5.72
CA ILE A 143 15.51 1.31 -5.31
C ILE A 143 14.52 0.40 -6.03
N ALA A 144 13.56 -0.13 -5.30
CA ALA A 144 12.56 -1.01 -5.87
C ALA A 144 11.48 -0.20 -6.59
N ILE A 145 11.40 -0.32 -7.92
CA ILE A 145 10.35 0.33 -8.74
C ILE A 145 9.49 -0.68 -9.50
N GLY A 146 9.81 -1.98 -9.40
CA GLY A 146 9.22 -3.04 -10.22
C GLY A 146 10.03 -3.31 -11.48
N LEU A 147 10.08 -4.57 -11.92
CA LEU A 147 10.85 -4.99 -13.10
C LEU A 147 10.36 -4.28 -14.36
N ASP A 148 9.04 -4.34 -14.60
CA ASP A 148 8.38 -3.71 -15.74
C ASP A 148 8.63 -2.19 -15.85
N THR A 149 8.71 -1.49 -14.71
CA THR A 149 9.04 -0.06 -14.69
C THR A 149 10.53 0.19 -14.97
N ARG A 150 11.42 -0.68 -14.48
CA ARG A 150 12.86 -0.56 -14.71
C ARG A 150 13.22 -0.87 -16.17
N GLU A 151 12.63 -1.91 -16.75
CA GLU A 151 12.77 -2.24 -18.17
C GLU A 151 12.26 -1.09 -19.04
N ASN A 152 11.05 -0.57 -18.76
CA ASN A 152 10.53 0.58 -19.49
C ASN A 152 11.42 1.83 -19.39
N LEU A 153 12.01 2.11 -18.21
CA LEU A 153 12.93 3.23 -18.05
C LEU A 153 14.21 3.05 -18.88
N GLN A 154 14.72 1.82 -18.97
CA GLN A 154 15.89 1.49 -19.79
C GLN A 154 15.58 1.62 -21.28
N ASP A 155 14.42 1.12 -21.72
CA ASP A 155 13.98 1.21 -23.13
C ASP A 155 13.78 2.66 -23.59
N LEU A 156 13.39 3.56 -22.69
CA LEU A 156 13.21 4.98 -22.99
C LEU A 156 14.53 5.73 -23.19
N ASP A 157 15.67 5.17 -22.73
CA ASP A 157 17.02 5.77 -22.84
C ASP A 157 17.04 7.27 -22.50
N VAL A 158 16.40 7.62 -21.38
CA VAL A 158 16.24 9.02 -20.97
C VAL A 158 17.57 9.63 -20.54
N ASP A 159 17.69 10.95 -20.65
CA ASP A 159 18.89 11.65 -20.18
C ASP A 159 19.07 11.48 -18.64
N PRO A 160 20.31 11.53 -18.13
CA PRO A 160 20.58 11.33 -16.71
C PRO A 160 19.85 12.32 -15.77
N GLY A 161 19.52 13.52 -16.25
CA GLY A 161 18.77 14.52 -15.50
C GLY A 161 17.32 14.12 -15.31
N THR A 162 16.68 13.63 -16.37
CA THR A 162 15.31 13.09 -16.33
C THR A 162 15.24 11.83 -15.49
N GLU A 163 16.16 10.89 -15.68
CA GLU A 163 16.25 9.68 -14.86
C GLU A 163 16.33 10.01 -13.36
N LYS A 164 17.22 10.95 -13.00
CA LYS A 164 17.39 11.42 -11.62
C LYS A 164 16.09 12.00 -11.05
N LYS A 165 15.35 12.80 -11.83
CA LYS A 165 14.05 13.37 -11.41
C LYS A 165 13.01 12.26 -11.19
N SER A 166 12.97 11.24 -12.04
CA SER A 166 12.08 10.08 -11.88
C SER A 166 12.31 9.37 -10.56
N PHE A 167 13.58 9.05 -10.26
CA PHE A 167 13.94 8.43 -8.98
C PHE A 167 13.76 9.35 -7.77
N GLN A 168 13.84 10.67 -7.92
CA GLN A 168 13.44 11.62 -6.88
C GLN A 168 11.93 11.55 -6.61
N GLY A 169 11.10 11.47 -7.66
CA GLY A 169 9.66 11.27 -7.53
C GLY A 169 9.30 9.97 -6.81
N VAL A 170 9.97 8.87 -7.16
CA VAL A 170 9.81 7.57 -6.48
C VAL A 170 10.19 7.66 -5.00
N ARG A 171 11.33 8.27 -4.67
CA ARG A 171 11.74 8.47 -3.26
C ARG A 171 10.72 9.32 -2.51
N GLY A 172 10.30 10.43 -3.10
CA GLY A 172 9.30 11.32 -2.49
C GLY A 172 7.98 10.60 -2.24
N PHE A 173 7.55 9.70 -3.13
CA PHE A 173 6.41 8.83 -2.89
C PHE A 173 6.62 7.92 -1.66
N TYR A 174 7.75 7.22 -1.60
CA TYR A 174 8.06 6.32 -0.49
C TYR A 174 8.18 7.04 0.85
N GLU A 175 8.95 8.13 0.89
CA GLU A 175 9.10 9.00 2.05
C GLU A 175 7.73 9.49 2.51
N ALA A 176 6.88 10.01 1.62
CA ALA A 176 5.55 10.49 1.97
C ALA A 176 4.61 9.40 2.49
N VAL A 177 4.72 8.16 2.00
CA VAL A 177 3.92 7.03 2.51
C VAL A 177 4.38 6.65 3.91
N VAL A 178 5.69 6.46 4.12
CA VAL A 178 6.28 6.11 5.41
C VAL A 178 6.02 7.21 6.45
N ASP A 179 6.16 8.49 6.08
CA ASP A 179 5.85 9.63 6.96
C ASP A 179 4.41 9.67 7.42
N LYS A 180 3.47 9.24 6.56
CA LYS A 180 2.03 9.28 6.86
C LYS A 180 1.59 8.15 7.77
N MET A 181 2.24 6.99 7.73
CA MET A 181 1.81 5.81 8.51
C MET A 181 1.79 6.11 10.02
N PRO A 182 2.88 6.57 10.68
CA PRO A 182 2.85 6.89 12.10
C PRO A 182 1.83 7.98 12.48
N ARG A 183 1.51 8.89 11.56
CA ARG A 183 0.55 9.99 11.80
C ARG A 183 -0.91 9.56 11.64
N LYS A 184 -1.16 8.45 10.93
CA LYS A 184 -2.50 7.97 10.60
C LYS A 184 -2.87 6.69 11.33
N PHE A 185 -1.88 5.91 11.72
CA PHE A 185 -2.07 4.65 12.42
C PHE A 185 -1.90 4.85 13.93
N PRO A 186 -2.71 4.18 14.76
CA PRO A 186 -2.70 4.34 16.20
C PRO A 186 -1.56 3.55 16.88
N PHE A 187 -0.32 3.66 16.40
CA PHE A 187 0.80 2.88 16.94
C PHE A 187 1.08 3.12 18.44
N ASP A 188 0.72 4.30 18.95
CA ASP A 188 0.92 4.68 20.36
C ASP A 188 -0.28 4.33 21.26
N ASP A 189 -1.30 3.67 20.71
CA ASP A 189 -2.45 3.22 21.48
C ASP A 189 -2.04 2.05 22.38
N PRO A 190 -2.15 2.21 23.73
CA PRO A 190 -1.68 1.22 24.69
C PRO A 190 -2.53 -0.07 24.68
N THR A 191 -3.72 -0.05 24.09
CA THR A 191 -4.62 -1.20 24.00
C THR A 191 -4.19 -2.15 22.89
N LEU A 192 -3.60 -1.65 21.80
CA LEU A 192 -3.25 -2.47 20.62
C LEU A 192 -2.37 -3.68 20.91
N PRO A 193 -1.30 -3.61 21.74
CA PRO A 193 -0.48 -4.78 22.06
C PRO A 193 -1.28 -5.90 22.73
N HIS A 194 -2.34 -5.55 23.47
CA HIS A 194 -3.17 -6.52 24.18
C HIS A 194 -4.24 -7.15 23.30
N LEU A 195 -4.64 -6.51 22.20
CA LEU A 195 -5.65 -7.05 21.27
C LEU A 195 -5.22 -8.35 20.58
N SER A 196 -3.93 -8.72 20.64
CA SER A 196 -3.46 -10.00 20.08
C SER A 196 -4.16 -11.22 20.68
N VAL A 197 -4.80 -11.09 21.84
CA VAL A 197 -5.62 -12.16 22.43
C VAL A 197 -6.87 -12.49 21.60
N LEU A 198 -7.30 -11.55 20.75
CA LEU A 198 -8.42 -11.71 19.82
C LEU A 198 -8.00 -12.31 18.47
N ASP A 199 -6.73 -12.71 18.33
CA ASP A 199 -6.22 -13.38 17.13
C ASP A 199 -6.30 -14.91 17.33
N PRO A 200 -7.19 -15.62 16.62
CA PRO A 200 -7.35 -17.07 16.77
C PRO A 200 -6.08 -17.86 16.44
N SER A 201 -5.14 -17.28 15.69
CA SER A 201 -3.85 -17.93 15.37
C SER A 201 -2.85 -17.87 16.53
N LYS A 202 -3.17 -17.15 17.61
CA LYS A 202 -2.28 -16.90 18.76
C LYS A 202 -2.83 -17.43 20.09
N THR A 203 -3.81 -18.33 20.04
CA THR A 203 -4.49 -18.92 21.20
C THR A 203 -3.54 -19.58 22.20
N GLU A 204 -2.40 -20.12 21.77
CA GLU A 204 -1.39 -20.71 22.65
C GLU A 204 -0.48 -19.68 23.36
N THR A 205 -0.52 -18.42 22.93
CA THR A 205 0.33 -17.32 23.46
C THR A 205 -0.47 -16.28 24.27
N LEU A 206 -1.71 -16.62 24.60
CA LEU A 206 -2.61 -15.78 25.37
C LEU A 206 -2.00 -15.46 26.74
N THR A 207 -1.98 -14.18 27.10
CA THR A 207 -1.45 -13.71 28.38
C THR A 207 -2.58 -13.14 29.22
N TYR A 208 -2.76 -13.65 30.44
CA TYR A 208 -3.75 -13.18 31.41
C TYR A 208 -3.72 -11.65 31.59
N SER A 209 -2.53 -11.05 31.68
CA SER A 209 -2.38 -9.60 31.83
C SER A 209 -3.01 -8.79 30.70
N SER A 210 -2.98 -9.30 29.47
CA SER A 210 -3.64 -8.67 28.33
C SER A 210 -5.16 -8.74 28.43
N ILE A 211 -5.70 -9.86 28.94
CA ILE A 211 -7.14 -10.02 29.15
C ILE A 211 -7.64 -9.05 30.22
N VAL A 212 -6.95 -8.97 31.36
CA VAL A 212 -7.29 -8.01 32.43
C VAL A 212 -7.20 -6.57 31.93
N HIS A 213 -6.16 -6.22 31.17
CA HIS A 213 -6.03 -4.88 30.62
C HIS A 213 -7.19 -4.50 29.69
N LEU A 214 -7.60 -5.43 28.82
CA LEU A 214 -8.75 -5.23 27.92
C LEU A 214 -10.06 -5.14 28.70
N ALA A 215 -10.27 -6.00 29.68
CA ALA A 215 -11.47 -5.96 30.53
C ALA A 215 -11.56 -4.65 31.30
N ALA A 216 -10.47 -4.19 31.93
CA ALA A 216 -10.45 -2.89 32.60
C ALA A 216 -10.74 -1.72 31.65
N THR A 217 -10.32 -1.84 30.38
CA THR A 217 -10.53 -0.80 29.35
C THR A 217 -11.98 -0.77 28.83
N PHE A 218 -12.57 -1.92 28.54
CA PHE A 218 -13.86 -2.02 27.84
C PHE A 218 -15.04 -2.43 28.74
N CYS A 219 -14.76 -3.10 29.87
CA CYS A 219 -15.72 -3.60 30.84
C CYS A 219 -15.26 -3.27 32.28
N PRO A 220 -15.14 -1.99 32.66
CA PRO A 220 -14.52 -1.57 33.93
C PRO A 220 -15.28 -2.03 35.19
N THR A 221 -16.49 -2.56 35.03
CA THR A 221 -17.31 -3.12 36.12
C THR A 221 -17.00 -4.59 36.42
N LEU A 222 -16.15 -5.24 35.61
CA LEU A 222 -15.77 -6.63 35.80
C LEU A 222 -14.59 -6.70 36.77
N GLU A 223 -14.73 -7.46 37.85
CA GLU A 223 -13.68 -7.63 38.85
C GLU A 223 -12.54 -8.49 38.31
N ALA A 224 -11.30 -8.12 38.63
CA ALA A 224 -10.13 -8.82 38.10
C ALA A 224 -10.03 -10.26 38.61
N GLU A 225 -10.46 -10.50 39.85
CA GLU A 225 -10.54 -11.83 40.47
C GLU A 225 -11.46 -12.78 39.68
N ASP A 226 -12.64 -12.31 39.24
CA ASP A 226 -13.58 -13.13 38.46
C ASP A 226 -12.95 -13.56 37.11
N ILE A 227 -12.25 -12.64 36.44
CA ILE A 227 -11.53 -12.91 35.19
C ILE A 227 -10.41 -13.93 35.41
N LYS A 228 -9.76 -13.87 36.57
CA LYS A 228 -8.68 -14.79 36.93
C LYS A 228 -9.19 -16.22 37.07
N GLU A 229 -10.29 -16.39 37.80
CA GLU A 229 -10.92 -17.70 37.99
C GLU A 229 -11.34 -18.29 36.64
N GLU A 230 -12.03 -17.50 35.79
CA GLU A 230 -12.41 -17.96 34.44
C GLU A 230 -11.20 -18.32 33.57
N TRP A 231 -10.12 -17.52 33.65
CA TRP A 231 -8.89 -17.80 32.91
C TRP A 231 -8.24 -19.12 33.36
N GLU A 232 -8.16 -19.37 34.68
CA GLU A 232 -7.61 -20.61 35.23
C GLU A 232 -8.46 -21.82 34.80
N ASP A 233 -9.78 -21.71 34.83
CA ASP A 233 -10.70 -22.75 34.36
C ASP A 233 -10.53 -23.06 32.87
N LEU A 234 -10.34 -22.03 32.02
CA LEU A 234 -10.05 -22.22 30.60
C LEU A 234 -8.78 -23.03 30.34
N GLN A 235 -7.75 -22.88 31.18
CA GLN A 235 -6.50 -23.64 31.04
C GLN A 235 -6.65 -25.12 31.41
N LEU A 236 -7.69 -25.47 32.16
CA LEU A 236 -7.99 -26.85 32.56
C LEU A 236 -8.79 -27.62 31.50
N LEU A 237 -9.33 -26.92 30.48
CA LEU A 237 -10.06 -27.55 29.39
C LEU A 237 -9.12 -28.40 28.51
N PRO A 238 -9.56 -29.58 28.04
CA PRO A 238 -8.76 -30.39 27.13
C PRO A 238 -8.51 -29.62 25.82
N ALA A 239 -7.29 -29.74 25.28
CA ALA A 239 -6.79 -28.96 24.14
C ALA A 239 -7.58 -29.12 22.81
N ASN A 240 -8.67 -29.89 22.79
CA ASN A 240 -9.59 -30.02 21.67
C ASN A 240 -11.00 -30.27 22.20
N ALA A 241 -11.84 -29.25 22.16
CA ALA A 241 -13.29 -29.36 22.06
C ALA A 241 -13.76 -28.37 20.98
#